data_AF-A0A3P7F1H2-F1
#
_entry.id   AF-A0A3P7F1H2-F1
#
_cell.length_a   1.000
_cell.length_b   1.000
_cell.length_c   1.000
_cell.angle_alpha   90.00
_cell.angle_beta   90.00
_cell.angle_gamma   90.00
#
_symmetry.space_group_name_H-M   'P 1'
#
loop_
_entity.id
_entity.type
_entity.pdbx_description
1 polymer ?
#
loop_
_entity_poly.entity_id
_entity_poly.type
_entity_poly.pdbx_seq_one_letter_code
_entity_poly.pdbx_strand_id
1 'polypeptide(L)'
;MKCDGERALSEQRQVQLLSVGQIRPEKDHRLQICALAELKKRLNADGIDCSVRLVVCGGCRHEEDHERALELQRYAEQLGLTEKDIEWALNVPIDTLCSLMRNSLIGLHTMQNEHFGISVVEGIAAGQIMIAHNSGGPKLDILNAITPEEEHRIGFLATSVRGELFVFL
;
A
#
# COMPACT_ATOMS: atom_id res chain seq x y z
N MET A 1 -14.61 15.82 -5.79
CA MET A 1 -15.37 14.81 -5.01
C MET A 1 -14.34 14.09 -4.17
N LYS A 2 -14.40 14.17 -2.84
CA LYS A 2 -13.41 13.51 -1.97
C LYS A 2 -13.69 12.01 -1.91
N CYS A 3 -12.68 11.17 -2.05
CA CYS A 3 -12.84 9.72 -1.80
C CYS A 3 -13.08 9.48 -0.31
N ASP A 4 -13.64 8.32 0.06
CA ASP A 4 -13.99 8.06 1.47
C ASP A 4 -12.73 8.03 2.37
N GLY A 5 -11.57 7.64 1.82
CA GLY A 5 -10.28 7.73 2.50
C GLY A 5 -9.85 9.17 2.84
N GLU A 6 -10.10 10.14 1.96
CA GLU A 6 -9.80 11.56 2.24
C GLU A 6 -10.70 12.12 3.35
N ARG A 7 -11.97 11.68 3.40
CA ARG A 7 -12.90 12.05 4.48
C ARG A 7 -12.40 11.50 5.82
N ALA A 8 -12.04 10.21 5.87
CA ALA A 8 -11.49 9.58 7.06
C ALA A 8 -10.26 10.30 7.61
N LEU A 9 -9.35 10.76 6.74
CA LEU A 9 -8.21 11.57 7.18
C LEU A 9 -8.65 12.93 7.75
N SER A 10 -9.49 13.66 7.03
CA SER A 10 -9.85 15.02 7.40
C SER A 10 -10.75 15.11 8.64
N GLU A 11 -11.65 14.15 8.83
CA GLU A 11 -12.68 14.16 9.88
C GLU A 11 -12.31 13.28 11.08
N GLN A 12 -11.60 12.17 10.84
CA GLN A 12 -11.34 11.16 11.88
C GLN A 12 -9.84 10.99 12.20
N ARG A 13 -8.94 11.67 11.47
CA ARG A 13 -7.48 11.50 11.57
C ARG A 13 -7.06 10.03 11.36
N GLN A 14 -7.71 9.35 10.42
CA GLN A 14 -7.44 7.96 10.08
C GLN A 14 -6.95 7.81 8.64
N VAL A 15 -5.92 7.00 8.44
CA VAL A 15 -5.42 6.63 7.12
C VAL A 15 -5.43 5.11 6.99
N GLN A 16 -6.10 4.63 5.95
CA GLN A 16 -6.01 3.24 5.53
C GLN A 16 -5.08 3.13 4.30
N LEU A 17 -4.03 2.33 4.46
CA LEU A 17 -3.19 1.83 3.38
C LEU A 17 -3.80 0.51 2.89
N LEU A 18 -3.81 0.26 1.58
CA LEU A 18 -4.24 -1.01 1.00
C LEU A 18 -3.15 -1.62 0.13
N SER A 19 -2.88 -2.89 0.35
CA SER A 19 -2.10 -3.72 -0.54
C SER A 19 -3.03 -4.72 -1.21
N VAL A 20 -2.99 -4.78 -2.55
CA VAL A 20 -3.79 -5.71 -3.35
C VAL A 20 -2.86 -6.62 -4.15
N GLY A 21 -2.84 -7.90 -3.79
CA GLY A 21 -2.01 -8.91 -4.47
C GLY A 21 -2.02 -10.26 -3.78
N GLN A 22 -1.76 -11.33 -4.52
CA GLN A 22 -1.64 -12.68 -3.93
C GLN A 22 -0.47 -12.76 -2.95
N ILE A 23 -0.57 -13.60 -1.92
CA ILE A 23 0.48 -13.77 -0.91
C ILE A 23 1.64 -14.58 -1.47
N ARG A 24 2.51 -13.91 -2.24
CA ARG A 24 3.63 -14.52 -2.95
C ARG A 24 4.95 -13.80 -2.71
N PRO A 25 6.11 -14.47 -2.89
CA PRO A 25 7.42 -13.86 -2.66
C PRO A 25 7.66 -12.58 -3.47
N GLU A 26 7.28 -12.59 -4.75
CA GLU A 26 7.50 -11.47 -5.66
C GLU A 26 6.73 -10.21 -5.27
N LYS A 27 5.64 -10.34 -4.48
CA LYS A 27 4.83 -9.20 -4.03
C LYS A 27 5.44 -8.42 -2.88
N ASP A 28 6.52 -8.91 -2.28
CA ASP A 28 7.29 -8.25 -1.22
C ASP A 28 6.42 -7.56 -0.15
N HIS A 29 5.52 -8.33 0.46
CA HIS A 29 4.68 -7.85 1.57
C HIS A 29 5.52 -7.46 2.79
N ARG A 30 6.72 -8.04 2.96
CA ARG A 30 7.65 -7.67 4.03
C ARG A 30 8.02 -6.19 3.94
N LEU A 31 8.31 -5.68 2.74
CA LEU A 31 8.61 -4.26 2.56
C LEU A 31 7.45 -3.35 2.98
N GLN A 32 6.21 -3.77 2.71
CA GLN A 32 5.00 -3.02 3.10
C GLN A 32 4.82 -2.97 4.62
N ILE A 33 5.04 -4.11 5.30
CA ILE A 33 5.00 -4.20 6.76
C ILE A 33 6.09 -3.31 7.38
N CYS A 34 7.32 -3.35 6.85
CA CYS A 34 8.40 -2.49 7.30
C CYS A 34 8.07 -1.00 7.09
N ALA A 35 7.45 -0.64 5.97
CA ALA A 35 7.04 0.73 5.68
C ALA A 35 6.01 1.23 6.70
N LEU A 36 5.01 0.41 7.06
CA LEU A 36 4.06 0.75 8.12
C LEU A 36 4.76 0.94 9.47
N ALA A 37 5.64 0.02 9.86
CA ALA A 37 6.35 0.10 11.13
C ALA A 37 7.24 1.36 11.24
N GLU A 38 7.95 1.73 10.18
CA GLU A 38 8.73 2.96 10.13
C GLU A 38 7.84 4.21 10.13
N LEU A 39 6.73 4.21 9.38
CA LEU A 39 5.78 5.33 9.35
C LEU A 39 5.24 5.61 10.76
N LYS A 40 4.79 4.58 11.47
CA LYS A 40 4.30 4.74 12.85
C LYS A 40 5.36 5.30 13.80
N LYS A 41 6.62 4.85 13.68
CA LYS A 41 7.73 5.41 14.48
C LYS A 41 7.91 6.90 14.21
N ARG A 42 7.83 7.33 12.95
CA ARG A 42 7.95 8.74 12.56
C ARG A 42 6.80 9.58 13.06
N LEU A 43 5.56 9.13 12.87
CA LEU A 43 4.37 9.84 13.36
C LEU A 43 4.44 10.05 14.89
N ASN A 44 4.87 9.03 15.64
CA ASN A 44 5.07 9.14 17.08
C ASN A 44 6.19 10.12 17.45
N ALA A 45 7.33 10.08 16.74
CA ALA A 45 8.46 10.97 16.98
C ALA A 45 8.12 12.44 16.68
N ASP A 46 7.32 12.68 15.64
CA ASP A 46 6.89 14.01 15.21
C ASP A 46 5.66 14.51 16.00
N GLY A 47 5.10 13.70 16.90
CA GLY A 47 3.92 14.05 17.70
C GLY A 47 2.64 14.19 16.87
N ILE A 48 2.56 13.53 15.72
CA ILE A 48 1.40 13.58 14.82
C ILE A 48 0.36 12.57 15.29
N ASP A 49 -0.75 13.06 15.82
CA ASP A 49 -1.91 12.25 16.21
C ASP A 49 -2.73 11.86 14.96
N CYS A 50 -2.32 10.77 14.33
CA CYS A 50 -2.99 10.15 13.19
C CYS A 50 -2.92 8.63 13.31
N SER A 51 -4.08 7.97 13.26
CA SER A 51 -4.15 6.51 13.23
C SER A 51 -3.89 6.02 11.81
N VAL A 52 -2.96 5.07 11.65
CA VAL A 52 -2.64 4.49 10.34
C VAL A 52 -2.73 2.97 10.44
N ARG A 53 -3.45 2.35 9.49
CA ARG A 53 -3.53 0.90 9.35
C ARG A 53 -3.22 0.44 7.93
N LEU A 54 -2.67 -0.76 7.78
CA LEU A 54 -2.47 -1.46 6.52
C LEU A 54 -3.45 -2.62 6.39
N VAL A 55 -4.23 -2.65 5.31
CA VAL A 55 -5.00 -3.82 4.93
C VAL A 55 -4.23 -4.56 3.84
N VAL A 56 -3.83 -5.81 4.12
CA VAL A 56 -3.25 -6.72 3.13
C VAL A 56 -4.37 -7.57 2.58
N CYS A 57 -4.78 -7.30 1.34
CA CYS A 57 -5.92 -7.92 0.67
C CYS A 57 -5.45 -8.76 -0.53
N GLY A 58 -5.82 -10.03 -0.57
CA GLY A 58 -5.36 -10.87 -1.67
C GLY A 58 -5.63 -12.36 -1.57
N GLY A 59 -5.28 -13.04 -2.65
CA GLY A 59 -5.40 -14.49 -2.75
C GLY A 59 -4.37 -15.21 -1.89
N CYS A 60 -4.83 -16.21 -1.14
CA CYS A 60 -4.02 -17.12 -0.34
C CYS A 60 -4.65 -18.51 -0.51
N ARG A 61 -4.20 -19.26 -1.52
CA ARG A 61 -4.96 -20.43 -2.04
C ARG A 61 -4.25 -21.76 -1.83
N HIS A 62 -2.92 -21.72 -1.78
CA HIS A 62 -2.07 -22.90 -1.66
C HIS A 62 -1.40 -22.94 -0.30
N GLU A 63 -0.94 -24.13 0.12
CA GLU A 63 -0.26 -24.32 1.40
C GLU A 63 0.91 -23.34 1.59
N GLU A 64 1.73 -23.14 0.56
CA GLU A 64 2.82 -22.16 0.56
C GLU A 64 2.36 -20.70 0.76
N ASP A 65 1.18 -20.32 0.25
CA ASP A 65 0.62 -18.99 0.48
C ASP A 65 0.20 -18.84 1.95
N HIS A 66 -0.39 -19.89 2.52
CA HIS A 66 -0.84 -19.90 3.92
C HIS A 66 0.34 -19.85 4.88
N GLU A 67 1.37 -20.66 4.65
CA GLU A 67 2.61 -20.61 5.43
C GLU A 67 3.25 -19.22 5.39
N ARG A 68 3.32 -18.62 4.20
CA ARG A 68 3.84 -17.27 4.03
C ARG A 68 3.00 -16.22 4.73
N ALA A 69 1.67 -16.32 4.69
CA ALA A 69 0.78 -15.42 5.42
C ALA A 69 1.05 -15.49 6.94
N LEU A 70 1.22 -16.69 7.49
CA LEU A 70 1.56 -16.89 8.91
C LEU A 70 2.94 -16.31 9.26
N GLU A 71 3.94 -16.49 8.39
CA GLU A 71 5.27 -15.89 8.59
C GLU A 71 5.23 -14.36 8.57
N LEU A 72 4.45 -13.78 7.66
CA LEU A 72 4.29 -12.33 7.57
C LEU A 72 3.52 -11.76 8.77
N GLN A 73 2.51 -12.46 9.29
CA GLN A 73 1.81 -12.11 10.52
C GLN A 73 2.77 -12.08 11.72
N ARG A 74 3.54 -13.15 11.92
CA ARG A 74 4.58 -13.20 12.97
C ARG A 74 5.62 -12.10 12.80
N TYR A 75 6.00 -11.79 11.56
CA TYR A 75 6.95 -10.72 11.27
C TYR A 75 6.40 -9.34 11.65
N ALA A 76 5.12 -9.07 11.39
CA ALA A 76 4.46 -7.84 11.81
C ALA A 76 4.44 -7.71 13.34
N GLU A 77 4.09 -8.78 14.06
CA GLU A 77 4.13 -8.84 15.52
C GLU A 77 5.54 -8.56 16.09
N GLN A 78 6.58 -9.13 15.47
CA GLN A 78 7.98 -8.89 15.85
C GLN A 78 8.40 -7.42 15.71
N LEU A 79 7.76 -6.68 14.78
CA LEU A 79 7.97 -5.24 14.62
C LEU A 79 7.09 -4.39 15.55
N GLY A 80 6.29 -5.03 16.41
CA GLY A 80 5.40 -4.37 17.37
C GLY A 80 4.08 -3.88 16.76
N LEU A 81 3.70 -4.39 15.58
CA LEU A 81 2.40 -4.10 14.97
C LEU A 81 1.32 -5.00 15.56
N THR A 82 0.15 -4.44 15.79
CA THR A 82 -1.01 -5.12 16.39
C THR A 82 -2.12 -5.32 15.36
N GLU A 83 -3.19 -6.02 15.75
CA GLU A 83 -4.43 -6.17 14.97
C GLU A 83 -5.12 -4.84 14.64
N LYS A 84 -4.79 -3.75 15.34
CA LYS A 84 -5.25 -2.39 15.01
C LYS A 84 -4.48 -1.76 13.85
N ASP A 85 -3.28 -2.26 13.59
CA ASP A 85 -2.32 -1.68 12.64
C ASP A 85 -2.31 -2.44 11.33
N ILE A 86 -2.55 -3.75 11.35
CA ILE A 86 -2.54 -4.58 10.16
C ILE A 86 -3.73 -5.54 10.13
N GLU A 87 -4.46 -5.52 9.03
CA GLU A 87 -5.59 -6.40 8.74
C GLU A 87 -5.24 -7.33 7.58
N TRP A 88 -5.57 -8.61 7.72
CA TRP A 88 -5.33 -9.65 6.72
C TRP A 88 -6.64 -10.06 6.03
N ALA A 89 -7.02 -9.33 4.99
CA ALA A 89 -8.23 -9.54 4.21
C ALA A 89 -8.01 -10.60 3.11
N LEU A 90 -7.74 -11.84 3.53
CA LEU A 90 -7.39 -12.94 2.61
C LEU A 90 -8.62 -13.58 1.98
N ASN A 91 -8.58 -13.79 0.65
CA ASN A 91 -9.63 -14.43 -0.15
C ASN A 91 -11.02 -13.81 0.02
N VAL A 92 -11.09 -12.50 0.27
CA VAL A 92 -12.37 -11.80 0.42
C VAL A 92 -13.14 -11.75 -0.91
N PRO A 93 -14.48 -11.69 -0.88
CA PRO A 93 -15.30 -11.46 -2.06
C PRO A 93 -14.95 -10.14 -2.77
N ILE A 94 -15.25 -10.07 -4.07
CA ILE A 94 -14.98 -8.87 -4.88
C ILE A 94 -15.65 -7.61 -4.31
N ASP A 95 -16.88 -7.72 -3.78
CA ASP A 95 -17.59 -6.58 -3.18
C ASP A 95 -16.86 -6.02 -1.96
N THR A 96 -16.24 -6.91 -1.16
CA THR A 96 -15.39 -6.51 -0.04
C THR A 96 -14.11 -5.85 -0.53
N LEU A 97 -13.43 -6.40 -1.55
CA LEU A 97 -12.27 -5.77 -2.16
C LEU A 97 -12.60 -4.36 -2.70
N CYS A 98 -13.67 -4.22 -3.47
CA CYS A 98 -14.12 -2.91 -3.97
C CYS A 98 -14.44 -1.93 -2.84
N SER A 99 -15.01 -2.41 -1.72
CA SER A 99 -15.26 -1.58 -0.55
C SER A 99 -13.95 -1.15 0.14
N LEU A 100 -12.99 -2.06 0.31
CA LEU A 100 -11.66 -1.73 0.83
C LEU A 100 -10.96 -0.70 -0.06
N MET A 101 -11.06 -0.86 -1.39
CA MET A 101 -10.45 0.07 -2.33
C MET A 101 -11.01 1.48 -2.21
N ARG A 102 -12.33 1.65 -2.12
CA ARG A 102 -13.00 2.96 -1.95
C ARG A 102 -12.65 3.65 -0.63
N ASN A 103 -12.48 2.87 0.43
CA ASN A 103 -12.20 3.40 1.77
C ASN A 103 -10.71 3.65 2.06
N SER A 104 -9.82 3.22 1.16
CA SER A 104 -8.39 3.46 1.30
C SER A 104 -7.97 4.77 0.67
N LEU A 105 -7.09 5.49 1.36
CA LEU A 105 -6.49 6.71 0.84
C LEU A 105 -5.24 6.41 0.00
N ILE A 106 -4.47 5.41 0.41
CA ILE A 106 -3.16 5.08 -0.19
C ILE A 106 -3.16 3.61 -0.59
N GLY A 107 -2.68 3.33 -1.79
CA GLY A 107 -2.38 1.96 -2.23
C GLY A 107 -0.88 1.70 -2.23
N LEU A 108 -0.45 0.53 -1.77
CA LEU A 108 0.95 0.09 -1.77
C LEU A 108 1.18 -1.03 -2.79
N HIS A 109 2.21 -0.88 -3.60
CA HIS A 109 2.62 -1.89 -4.58
C HIS A 109 4.14 -2.08 -4.61
N THR A 110 4.64 -3.08 -3.88
CA THR A 110 6.09 -3.26 -3.65
C THR A 110 6.78 -4.26 -4.58
N MET A 111 6.04 -4.95 -5.46
CA MET A 111 6.66 -5.89 -6.40
C MET A 111 7.65 -5.19 -7.33
N GLN A 112 8.89 -5.67 -7.32
CA GLN A 112 9.93 -5.22 -8.25
C GLN A 112 9.71 -5.82 -9.63
N ASN A 113 9.92 -5.00 -10.66
CA ASN A 113 9.84 -5.41 -12.07
C ASN A 113 8.49 -6.05 -12.40
N GLU A 114 7.43 -5.54 -11.76
CA GLU A 114 6.05 -5.86 -12.12
C GLU A 114 5.84 -5.56 -13.60
N HIS A 115 5.17 -6.47 -14.31
CA HIS A 115 5.08 -6.39 -15.76
C HIS A 115 4.25 -5.18 -16.21
N PHE A 116 3.13 -4.97 -15.54
CA PHE A 116 2.24 -3.83 -15.79
C PHE A 116 1.83 -3.16 -14.49
N GLY A 117 1.18 -3.91 -13.58
CA GLY A 117 0.68 -3.38 -12.31
C GLY A 117 -0.82 -3.07 -12.37
N ILE A 118 -1.65 -4.08 -12.65
CA ILE A 118 -3.11 -3.93 -12.73
C ILE A 118 -3.67 -3.35 -11.42
N SER A 119 -3.20 -3.81 -10.26
CA SER A 119 -3.67 -3.27 -8.99
C SER A 119 -3.28 -1.80 -8.75
N VAL A 120 -2.25 -1.29 -9.45
CA VAL A 120 -1.90 0.14 -9.44
C VAL A 120 -2.96 0.95 -10.18
N VAL A 121 -3.34 0.56 -11.40
CA VAL A 121 -4.39 1.28 -12.15
C VAL A 121 -5.76 1.15 -11.48
N GLU A 122 -6.08 0.00 -10.89
CA GLU A 122 -7.31 -0.20 -10.12
C GLU A 122 -7.35 0.74 -8.91
N GLY A 123 -6.23 0.88 -8.18
CA GLY A 123 -6.12 1.79 -7.05
C GLY A 123 -6.30 3.26 -7.46
N ILE A 124 -5.66 3.69 -8.56
CA ILE A 124 -5.86 5.03 -9.13
C ILE A 124 -7.34 5.25 -9.49
N ALA A 125 -7.97 4.27 -10.16
CA ALA A 125 -9.38 4.35 -10.54
C ALA A 125 -10.32 4.41 -9.31
N ALA A 126 -9.93 3.82 -8.19
CA ALA A 126 -10.64 3.92 -6.92
C ALA A 126 -10.39 5.24 -6.17
N GLY A 127 -9.53 6.12 -6.69
CA GLY A 127 -9.19 7.41 -6.09
C GLY A 127 -8.09 7.33 -5.03
N GLN A 128 -7.25 6.31 -5.07
CA GLN A 128 -6.13 6.13 -4.14
C GLN A 128 -4.87 6.86 -4.66
N ILE A 129 -4.08 7.37 -3.72
CA ILE A 129 -2.72 7.83 -4.01
C ILE A 129 -1.81 6.60 -4.01
N MET A 130 -1.36 6.17 -5.18
CA MET A 130 -0.53 4.98 -5.30
C MET A 130 0.93 5.26 -4.94
N ILE A 131 1.51 4.41 -4.09
CA ILE A 131 2.94 4.31 -3.85
C ILE A 131 3.41 2.96 -4.38
N ALA A 132 4.19 2.98 -5.46
CA ALA A 132 4.65 1.77 -6.12
C ALA A 132 6.18 1.66 -6.17
N HIS A 133 6.68 0.45 -6.40
CA HIS A 133 8.11 0.23 -6.62
C HIS A 133 8.60 1.01 -7.86
N ASN A 134 9.79 1.62 -7.77
CA ASN A 134 10.42 2.39 -8.85
C ASN A 134 11.04 1.49 -9.94
N SER A 135 10.30 0.51 -10.45
CA SER A 135 10.68 -0.30 -11.60
C SER A 135 9.46 -0.95 -12.29
N GLY A 136 9.69 -1.56 -13.46
CA GLY A 136 8.64 -2.24 -14.21
C GLY A 136 7.52 -1.32 -14.70
N GLY A 137 6.37 -1.91 -15.00
CA GLY A 137 5.19 -1.20 -15.49
C GLY A 137 4.67 -0.08 -14.58
N PRO A 138 4.67 -0.20 -13.23
CA PRO A 138 4.30 0.92 -12.37
C PRO A 138 5.10 2.20 -12.64
N LYS A 139 6.39 2.06 -12.94
CA LYS A 139 7.26 3.20 -13.31
C LYS A 139 7.08 3.60 -14.77
N LEU A 140 7.21 2.64 -15.68
CA LEU A 140 7.40 2.89 -17.11
C LEU A 140 6.08 3.23 -17.81
N ASP A 141 4.99 2.59 -17.40
CA ASP A 141 3.72 2.61 -18.12
C ASP A 141 2.61 3.37 -17.37
N ILE A 142 2.72 3.52 -16.05
CA ILE A 142 1.65 4.07 -15.20
C ILE A 142 2.06 5.41 -14.59
N LEU A 143 2.91 5.42 -13.57
CA LEU A 143 3.11 6.62 -12.73
C LEU A 143 3.93 7.74 -13.39
N ASN A 144 4.71 7.43 -14.43
CA ASN A 144 5.39 8.42 -15.26
C ASN A 144 4.75 8.59 -16.64
N ALA A 145 3.53 8.08 -16.86
CA ALA A 145 2.86 8.17 -18.17
C ALA A 145 2.41 9.59 -18.54
N ILE A 146 2.35 10.50 -17.56
CA ILE A 146 1.94 11.90 -17.74
C ILE A 146 3.18 12.80 -17.72
N THR A 147 3.27 13.70 -18.69
CA THR A 147 4.42 14.58 -19.00
C THR A 147 4.83 15.51 -17.83
N PRO A 148 6.07 16.05 -17.83
CA PRO A 148 6.76 16.61 -16.66
C PRO A 148 6.27 17.98 -16.17
N GLU A 149 5.13 18.45 -16.65
CA GLU A 149 4.50 19.63 -16.06
C GLU A 149 3.95 19.18 -14.71
N GLU A 150 4.64 19.58 -13.63
CA GLU A 150 4.52 19.08 -12.24
C GLU A 150 3.08 18.95 -11.71
N GLU A 151 2.12 19.63 -12.34
CA GLU A 151 0.73 19.75 -11.92
C GLU A 151 -0.08 18.43 -11.98
N HIS A 152 0.41 17.38 -12.64
CA HIS A 152 -0.39 16.15 -12.88
C HIS A 152 0.23 14.85 -12.37
N ARG A 153 0.88 14.86 -11.20
CA ARG A 153 1.39 13.63 -10.56
C ARG A 153 0.23 12.72 -10.11
N ILE A 154 0.23 11.47 -10.58
CA ILE A 154 -0.82 10.46 -10.28
C ILE A 154 -0.42 9.42 -9.22
N GLY A 155 0.81 9.49 -8.69
CA GLY A 155 1.30 8.65 -7.61
C GLY A 155 2.79 8.88 -7.32
N PHE A 156 3.38 8.01 -6.49
CA PHE A 156 4.76 8.10 -6.04
C PHE A 156 5.51 6.79 -6.29
N LEU A 157 6.79 6.91 -6.61
CA LEU A 157 7.70 5.78 -6.82
C LEU A 157 8.73 5.73 -5.70
N ALA A 158 9.01 4.53 -5.17
CA ALA A 158 10.02 4.30 -4.14
C ALA A 158 10.75 2.96 -4.35
N THR A 159 11.97 2.81 -3.83
CA THR A 159 12.74 1.56 -3.89
C THR A 159 12.94 0.89 -2.54
N SER A 160 12.72 1.62 -1.44
CA SER A 160 12.89 1.11 -0.08
C SER A 160 12.09 1.93 0.93
N VAL A 161 12.00 1.43 2.17
CA VAL A 161 11.37 2.14 3.31
C VAL A 161 12.06 3.48 3.60
N ARG A 162 13.38 3.53 3.41
CA ARG A 162 14.22 4.71 3.67
C ARG A 162 14.82 5.23 2.36
N GLY A 163 14.01 5.27 1.31
CA GLY A 163 14.41 5.94 0.08
C GLY A 163 14.36 7.44 0.25
N GLU A 164 15.36 8.14 -0.27
CA GLU A 164 15.14 9.50 -0.76
C GLU A 164 13.96 9.41 -1.73
N LEU A 165 12.84 10.08 -1.44
CA LEU A 165 11.86 10.37 -2.48
C LEU A 165 12.68 11.06 -3.58
N PHE A 166 12.90 10.38 -4.71
CA PHE A 166 13.51 11.02 -5.87
C PHE A 166 12.49 12.01 -6.38
N VAL A 167 12.51 13.19 -5.78
CA VAL A 167 11.97 14.41 -6.36
C VAL A 167 12.93 14.71 -7.50
N PHE A 168 12.59 14.24 -8.70
CA PHE A 168 13.15 14.87 -9.89
C PHE A 168 12.61 16.30 -9.87
N LEU A 169 13.47 17.23 -9.42
CA LEU A 169 13.38 18.67 -9.67
C LEU A 169 13.65 18.94 -11.15
#